data_AF-A0A821CJP2-F1
#
_entry.id   AF-A0A821CJP2-F1
#
_cell.length_a   1.000
_cell.length_b   1.000
_cell.length_c   1.000
_cell.angle_alpha   90.00
_cell.angle_beta   90.00
_cell.angle_gamma   90.00
#
_symmetry.space_group_name_H-M   'P 1'
#
loop_
_entity.id
_entity.type
_entity.pdbx_description
1 polymer ?
#
loop_
_entity_poly.entity_id
_entity_poly.type
_entity_poly.pdbx_seq_one_letter_code
_entity_poly.pdbx_strand_id
1 'polypeptide(L)'
;EEENIKAYLQDGEPLAPEILDKIVKPWWTEEPYRSRGIVLEGFPSSEDETVYMIDNQLIPDVVIQLNAEGKDILKRILPRRMEQWRTKMQLRKEKRLKNKAKKDRDKKKAMDERRVELVLERQKRIEAGETVEDDEIEQILASEFQ
;
A
#
# COMPACT_ATOMS: atom_id res chain seq x y z
N GLU A 1 6.07 26.08 -3.11
CA GLU A 1 4.91 25.62 -3.90
C GLU A 1 4.71 24.10 -3.77
N GLU A 2 5.68 23.28 -4.18
CA GLU A 2 5.53 21.80 -4.10
C GLU A 2 5.30 21.25 -2.69
N GLU A 3 5.94 21.81 -1.66
CA GLU A 3 5.76 21.37 -0.27
C GLU A 3 4.34 21.63 0.23
N ASN A 4 3.73 22.76 -0.13
CA ASN A 4 2.36 23.10 0.25
C ASN A 4 1.34 22.18 -0.45
N ILE A 5 1.58 21.85 -1.73
CA ILE A 5 0.76 20.86 -2.46
C ILE A 5 0.90 19.47 -1.80
N LYS A 6 2.10 19.07 -1.39
CA LYS A 6 2.31 17.79 -0.70
C LYS A 6 1.58 17.76 0.65
N ALA A 7 1.67 18.82 1.45
CA ALA A 7 0.96 18.94 2.72
C ALA A 7 -0.56 18.85 2.53
N TYR A 8 -1.12 19.55 1.54
CA TYR A 8 -2.54 19.42 1.19
C TYR A 8 -2.92 17.98 0.83
N LEU A 9 -2.10 17.29 0.01
CA LEU A 9 -2.40 15.91 -0.42
C LEU A 9 -2.22 14.85 0.67
N GLN A 10 -1.34 15.08 1.64
CA GLN A 10 -1.04 14.13 2.72
C GLN A 10 -1.93 14.36 3.95
N ASP A 11 -2.00 15.61 4.39
CA ASP A 11 -2.51 16.01 5.69
C ASP A 11 -3.81 16.82 5.59
N GLY A 12 -4.19 17.25 4.38
CA GLY A 12 -5.39 18.06 4.15
C GLY A 12 -5.24 19.51 4.61
N GLU A 13 -4.01 19.99 4.78
CA GLU A 13 -3.73 21.39 5.12
C GLU A 13 -4.16 22.32 3.99
N PRO A 14 -4.84 23.46 4.26
CA PRO A 14 -5.29 24.38 3.22
C PRO A 14 -4.16 24.82 2.28
N LEU A 15 -4.48 24.92 0.98
CA LEU A 15 -3.54 25.41 -0.01
C LEU A 15 -3.22 26.89 0.23
N ALA A 16 -1.98 27.27 0.01
CA ALA A 16 -1.56 28.66 0.10
C ALA A 16 -2.31 29.53 -0.95
N PRO A 17 -2.72 30.76 -0.61
CA PRO A 17 -3.45 31.64 -1.52
C PRO A 17 -2.76 31.87 -2.87
N GLU A 18 -1.42 31.87 -2.91
CA GLU A 18 -0.66 32.06 -4.14
C GLU A 18 -0.84 30.90 -5.12
N ILE A 19 -1.11 29.70 -4.61
CA ILE A 19 -1.40 28.52 -5.43
C ILE A 19 -2.86 28.58 -5.90
N LEU A 20 -3.78 28.95 -5.01
CA LEU A 20 -5.19 29.15 -5.37
C LEU A 20 -5.34 30.23 -6.46
N ASP A 21 -4.52 31.28 -6.41
CA ASP A 21 -4.49 32.34 -7.43
C ASP A 21 -4.09 31.82 -8.81
N LYS A 22 -3.24 30.80 -8.88
CA LYS A 22 -2.82 30.21 -10.16
C LYS A 22 -3.83 29.21 -10.72
N ILE A 23 -4.72 28.67 -9.87
CA ILE A 23 -5.60 27.56 -10.24
C ILE A 23 -7.06 28.02 -10.30
N VAL A 24 -7.56 28.63 -9.22
CA VAL A 24 -8.98 28.97 -9.05
C VAL A 24 -9.35 30.27 -9.78
N LYS A 25 -8.54 31.33 -9.65
CA LYS A 25 -8.84 32.62 -10.32
C LYS A 25 -9.03 32.49 -11.84
N PRO A 26 -8.16 31.76 -12.57
CA PRO A 26 -8.34 31.56 -14.00
C PRO A 26 -9.69 30.95 -14.38
N TRP A 27 -10.29 30.12 -13.52
CA TRP A 27 -11.62 29.55 -13.80
C TRP A 27 -12.74 30.60 -13.82
N TRP A 28 -12.57 31.74 -13.15
CA TRP A 28 -13.53 32.85 -13.18
C TRP A 28 -13.23 33.88 -14.28
N THR A 29 -11.95 34.11 -14.57
CA THR A 29 -11.53 35.23 -15.42
C THR A 29 -11.22 34.82 -16.85
N GLU A 30 -10.82 33.56 -17.09
CA GLU A 30 -10.33 33.08 -18.38
C GLU A 30 -11.35 32.18 -19.09
N GLU A 31 -11.25 32.17 -20.42
CA GLU A 31 -12.03 31.26 -21.27
C GLU A 31 -11.41 29.85 -21.29
N PRO A 32 -12.21 28.78 -21.39
CA PRO A 32 -13.65 28.77 -21.69
C PRO A 32 -14.56 28.85 -20.45
N TYR A 33 -13.96 28.90 -19.25
CA TYR A 33 -14.68 28.74 -17.99
C TYR A 33 -15.59 29.93 -17.68
N ARG A 34 -15.10 31.15 -17.95
CA ARG A 34 -15.86 32.38 -17.75
C ARG A 34 -17.18 32.41 -18.52
N SER A 35 -17.20 31.95 -19.78
CA SER A 35 -18.43 31.98 -20.60
C SER A 35 -19.32 30.75 -20.43
N ARG A 36 -18.74 29.57 -20.13
CA ARG A 36 -19.50 28.32 -20.03
C ARG A 36 -19.94 27.96 -18.61
N GLY A 37 -19.31 28.57 -17.61
CA GLY A 37 -19.46 28.19 -16.22
C GLY A 37 -18.59 27.00 -15.83
N ILE A 38 -18.54 26.75 -14.52
CA ILE A 38 -17.72 25.72 -13.88
C ILE A 38 -18.51 25.04 -12.77
N VAL A 39 -18.15 23.79 -12.47
CA VAL A 39 -18.63 23.08 -11.29
C VAL A 39 -17.45 22.84 -10.38
N LEU A 40 -17.50 23.39 -9.18
CA LEU A 40 -16.52 23.11 -8.14
C LEU A 40 -16.96 21.90 -7.32
N GLU A 41 -16.21 20.82 -7.42
CA GLU A 41 -16.40 19.64 -6.56
C GLU A 41 -15.28 19.61 -5.52
N GLY A 42 -15.65 19.60 -4.24
CA GLY A 42 -14.70 19.54 -3.13
C GLY A 42 -13.97 20.85 -2.84
N PHE A 43 -14.41 21.98 -3.38
CA PHE A 43 -13.91 23.32 -3.07
C PHE A 43 -15.07 24.31 -2.98
N PRO A 44 -15.12 25.21 -1.99
CA PRO A 44 -14.21 25.30 -0.85
C PRO A 44 -14.44 24.16 0.15
N SER A 45 -13.36 23.66 0.75
CA SER A 45 -13.32 22.55 1.73
C SER A 45 -12.97 23.01 3.15
N SER A 46 -12.39 24.20 3.28
CA SER A 46 -12.01 24.83 4.54
C SER A 46 -12.55 26.26 4.66
N GLU A 47 -12.51 26.79 5.89
CA GLU A 47 -12.89 28.19 6.16
C GLU A 47 -11.94 29.17 5.47
N ASP A 48 -10.63 28.90 5.48
CA ASP A 48 -9.62 29.72 4.83
C ASP A 48 -9.85 29.84 3.31
N GLU A 49 -10.23 28.73 2.65
CA GLU A 49 -10.59 28.71 1.23
C GLU A 49 -11.87 29.51 0.96
N THR A 50 -12.82 29.48 1.90
CA THR A 50 -14.06 30.26 1.81
C THR A 50 -13.76 31.75 1.91
N VAL A 51 -12.91 32.16 2.87
CA VAL A 51 -12.44 33.54 3.02
C VAL A 51 -11.69 33.99 1.77
N TYR A 52 -10.79 33.16 1.25
CA TYR A 52 -10.08 33.42 0.00
C TYR A 52 -11.04 33.70 -1.17
N MET A 53 -12.11 32.92 -1.32
CA MET A 53 -13.11 33.15 -2.37
C MET A 53 -13.83 34.49 -2.19
N ILE A 54 -14.18 34.84 -0.96
CA ILE A 54 -14.86 36.11 -0.63
C ILE A 54 -13.95 37.30 -0.95
N ASP A 55 -12.69 37.27 -0.50
CA ASP A 55 -11.72 38.36 -0.70
C ASP A 55 -11.44 38.62 -2.19
N ASN A 56 -11.47 37.56 -2.99
CA ASN A 56 -11.23 37.63 -4.44
C ASN A 56 -12.52 37.70 -5.27
N GLN A 57 -13.69 37.85 -4.64
CA GLN A 57 -15.00 37.96 -5.30
C GLN A 57 -15.34 36.78 -6.23
N LEU A 58 -14.84 35.60 -5.89
CA LEU A 58 -15.07 34.34 -6.60
C LEU A 58 -16.34 33.68 -6.09
N ILE A 59 -17.49 34.26 -6.42
CA ILE A 59 -18.79 33.84 -5.86
C ILE A 59 -19.48 32.87 -6.82
N PRO A 60 -19.85 31.65 -6.39
CA PRO A 60 -20.64 30.73 -7.19
C PRO A 60 -22.11 31.16 -7.24
N ASP A 61 -22.77 30.93 -8.38
CA ASP A 61 -24.19 31.25 -8.54
C ASP A 61 -25.11 30.32 -7.73
N VAL A 62 -24.70 29.06 -7.58
CA VAL A 62 -25.49 28.01 -6.92
C VAL A 62 -24.57 27.13 -6.08
N VAL A 63 -25.00 26.83 -4.86
CA VAL A 63 -24.35 25.86 -3.97
C VAL A 63 -25.29 24.68 -3.76
N ILE A 64 -24.81 23.47 -4.09
CA ILE A 64 -25.58 22.23 -3.93
C ILE A 64 -25.01 21.44 -2.76
N GLN A 65 -25.73 21.40 -1.65
CA GLN A 65 -25.37 20.58 -0.50
C GLN A 65 -26.03 19.19 -0.59
N LEU A 66 -25.22 18.16 -0.82
CA LEU A 66 -25.68 16.78 -0.81
C LEU A 66 -25.78 16.27 0.63
N ASN A 67 -27.00 16.23 1.17
CA ASN A 67 -27.25 15.73 2.51
C ASN A 67 -27.56 14.22 2.49
N ALA A 68 -26.89 13.46 3.35
CA ALA A 68 -27.13 12.02 3.51
C ALA A 68 -26.78 11.57 4.93
N GLU A 69 -27.54 10.63 5.47
CA GLU A 69 -27.23 10.06 6.78
C GLU A 69 -25.96 9.21 6.73
N GLY A 70 -25.17 9.25 7.81
CA GLY A 70 -23.94 8.45 7.92
C GLY A 70 -24.17 6.95 7.69
N LYS A 71 -25.33 6.43 8.09
CA LYS A 71 -25.72 5.02 7.86
C LYS A 71 -25.85 4.69 6.37
N ASP A 72 -26.48 5.57 5.59
CA ASP A 72 -26.65 5.38 4.15
C ASP A 72 -25.33 5.54 3.40
N ILE A 73 -24.49 6.48 3.83
CA ILE A 73 -23.12 6.65 3.32
C ILE A 73 -22.32 5.37 3.54
N LEU A 74 -22.32 4.81 4.76
CA LEU A 74 -21.63 3.58 5.09
C LEU A 74 -22.16 2.40 4.28
N LYS A 75 -23.48 2.25 4.19
CA LYS A 75 -24.13 1.18 3.41
C LYS A 75 -23.72 1.24 1.93
N ARG A 76 -23.54 2.44 1.37
CA ARG A 76 -23.12 2.65 -0.02
C ARG A 76 -21.61 2.41 -0.23
N ILE A 77 -20.74 2.91 0.67
CA ILE A 77 -19.29 2.92 0.47
C ILE A 77 -18.62 1.63 0.96
N LEU A 78 -19.06 1.09 2.09
CA LEU A 78 -18.39 0.00 2.80
C LEU A 78 -18.26 -1.28 1.96
N PRO A 79 -19.27 -1.75 1.22
CA PRO A 79 -19.14 -2.97 0.43
C PRO A 79 -17.99 -2.91 -0.58
N ARG A 80 -17.86 -1.80 -1.30
CA ARG A 80 -16.78 -1.60 -2.29
C ARG A 80 -15.40 -1.60 -1.64
N ARG A 81 -15.24 -0.91 -0.50
CA ARG A 81 -13.96 -0.87 0.22
C ARG A 81 -13.61 -2.22 0.84
N MET A 82 -14.61 -2.94 1.36
CA MET A 82 -14.44 -4.27 1.93
C MET A 82 -14.01 -5.29 0.88
N GLU A 83 -14.57 -5.22 -0.33
CA GLU A 83 -14.16 -6.10 -1.42
C GLU A 83 -12.69 -5.87 -1.80
N GLN A 84 -12.31 -4.61 -2.04
CA GLN A 84 -10.91 -4.25 -2.32
C GLN A 84 -9.95 -4.70 -1.22
N TRP A 85 -10.35 -4.58 0.04
CA TRP A 85 -9.57 -5.06 1.17
C TRP A 85 -9.44 -6.59 1.18
N ARG A 86 -10.54 -7.32 0.95
CA ARG A 86 -10.54 -8.79 0.87
C ARG A 86 -9.61 -9.30 -0.23
N THR A 87 -9.69 -8.72 -1.43
CA THR A 87 -8.78 -9.06 -2.54
C THR A 87 -7.31 -8.84 -2.16
N LYS A 88 -6.99 -7.68 -1.54
CA LYS A 88 -5.62 -7.39 -1.08
C LYS A 88 -5.15 -8.42 -0.03
N MET A 89 -6.02 -8.83 0.88
CA MET A 89 -5.68 -9.81 1.91
C MET A 89 -5.49 -11.22 1.35
N GLN A 90 -6.31 -11.63 0.39
CA GLN A 90 -6.14 -12.90 -0.32
C GLN A 90 -4.79 -12.94 -1.05
N LEU A 91 -4.47 -11.89 -1.81
CA LEU A 91 -3.18 -11.78 -2.50
C LEU A 91 -1.98 -11.83 -1.52
N ARG A 92 -2.08 -11.17 -0.37
CA ARG A 92 -1.05 -11.24 0.68
C ARG A 92 -0.91 -12.65 1.25
N LYS A 93 -2.04 -13.32 1.51
CA LYS A 93 -2.06 -14.71 2.02
C LYS A 93 -1.42 -15.67 1.01
N GLU A 94 -1.78 -15.56 -0.27
CA GLU A 94 -1.22 -16.38 -1.35
C GLU A 94 0.28 -16.17 -1.51
N LYS A 95 0.75 -14.91 -1.51
CA LYS A 95 2.19 -14.61 -1.54
C LYS A 95 2.92 -15.23 -0.36
N ARG A 96 2.36 -15.13 0.85
CA ARG A 96 2.95 -15.75 2.06
C ARG A 96 3.04 -17.27 1.93
N LEU A 97 1.99 -17.92 1.42
CA LEU A 97 1.97 -19.37 1.20
C LEU A 97 3.00 -19.80 0.15
N LYS A 98 3.08 -19.09 -0.98
CA LYS A 98 4.09 -19.35 -2.03
C LYS A 98 5.51 -19.18 -1.50
N ASN A 99 5.77 -18.12 -0.73
CA ASN A 99 7.08 -17.88 -0.14
C ASN A 99 7.46 -18.95 0.88
N LYS A 100 6.51 -19.38 1.73
CA LYS A 100 6.73 -20.48 2.67
C LYS A 100 7.04 -21.77 1.92
N ALA A 101 6.24 -22.14 0.93
CA ALA A 101 6.47 -23.34 0.12
C ALA A 101 7.82 -23.31 -0.61
N LYS A 102 8.24 -22.14 -1.12
CA LYS A 102 9.57 -21.96 -1.71
C LYS A 102 10.67 -22.17 -0.67
N LYS A 103 10.56 -21.54 0.51
CA LYS A 103 11.52 -21.71 1.60
C LYS A 103 11.62 -23.17 2.06
N ASP A 104 10.50 -23.85 2.21
CA ASP A 104 10.45 -25.25 2.61
C ASP A 104 11.08 -26.16 1.53
N ARG A 105 10.85 -25.86 0.24
CA ARG A 105 11.49 -26.56 -0.89
C ARG A 105 13.00 -26.34 -0.92
N ASP A 106 13.44 -25.09 -0.73
CA ASP A 106 14.86 -24.74 -0.76
C ASP A 106 15.59 -25.35 0.47
N LYS A 107 14.97 -25.34 1.66
CA LYS A 107 15.46 -26.04 2.86
C LYS A 107 15.60 -27.54 2.62
N LYS A 108 14.60 -28.18 1.99
CA LYS A 108 14.66 -29.61 1.66
C LYS A 108 15.80 -29.94 0.70
N LYS A 109 15.99 -29.14 -0.36
CA LYS A 109 17.10 -29.34 -1.30
C LYS A 109 18.46 -29.23 -0.61
N ALA A 110 18.65 -28.21 0.24
CA ALA A 110 19.89 -28.04 0.98
C ALA A 110 20.15 -29.20 1.95
N MET A 111 19.11 -29.73 2.61
CA MET A 111 19.24 -30.94 3.44
C MET A 111 19.60 -32.18 2.62
N ASP A 112 18.99 -32.37 1.45
CA ASP A 112 19.26 -33.51 0.56
C ASP A 112 20.71 -33.46 0.04
N GLU A 113 21.20 -32.28 -0.37
CA GLU A 113 22.59 -32.05 -0.78
C GLU A 113 23.57 -32.34 0.38
N ARG A 114 23.28 -31.79 1.58
CA ARG A 114 24.09 -32.03 2.78
C ARG A 114 24.13 -33.50 3.19
N ARG A 115 23.01 -34.23 3.05
CA ARG A 115 22.94 -35.67 3.33
C ARG A 115 23.88 -36.45 2.43
N VAL A 116 23.98 -36.10 1.15
CA VAL A 116 24.91 -36.77 0.21
C VAL A 116 26.37 -36.54 0.63
N GLU A 117 26.74 -35.33 1.02
CA GLU A 117 28.08 -35.03 1.52
C GLU A 117 28.44 -35.84 2.78
N LEU A 118 27.54 -35.87 3.77
CA LEU A 118 27.75 -36.59 5.02
C LEU A 118 27.86 -38.10 4.81
N VAL A 119 27.12 -38.68 3.86
CA VAL A 119 27.24 -40.10 3.48
C VAL A 119 28.62 -40.38 2.87
N LEU A 120 29.13 -39.51 2.00
CA LEU A 120 30.47 -39.66 1.42
C LEU A 120 31.57 -39.54 2.48
N GLU A 121 31.42 -38.62 3.44
CA GLU A 121 32.36 -38.45 4.54
C GLU A 121 32.35 -39.65 5.50
N ARG A 122 31.16 -40.13 5.88
CA ARG A 122 30.98 -41.35 6.69
C ARG A 122 31.63 -42.57 6.03
N GLN A 123 31.43 -42.75 4.72
CA GLN A 123 32.04 -43.86 3.99
C GLN A 123 33.57 -43.85 4.07
N LYS A 124 34.19 -42.67 3.93
CA LYS A 124 35.65 -42.50 4.08
C LYS A 124 36.13 -42.79 5.50
N ARG A 125 35.37 -42.38 6.52
CA ARG A 125 35.68 -42.65 7.94
C ARG A 125 35.61 -44.16 8.26
N ILE A 126 34.62 -44.86 7.73
CA ILE A 126 34.48 -46.31 7.86
C ILE A 126 35.64 -47.03 7.16
N GLU A 127 36.02 -46.60 5.95
CA GLU A 127 37.19 -47.14 5.22
C GLU A 127 38.52 -46.92 5.97
N ALA A 128 38.62 -45.85 6.76
CA ALA A 128 39.74 -45.57 7.66
C ALA A 128 39.72 -46.39 8.97
N GLY A 129 38.72 -47.27 9.17
CA GLY A 129 38.61 -48.15 10.33
C GLY A 129 37.86 -47.56 11.52
N GLU A 130 37.16 -46.44 11.36
CA GLU A 130 36.38 -45.80 12.42
C GLU A 130 34.97 -46.41 12.55
N THR A 131 34.52 -46.70 13.77
CA THR A 131 33.14 -47.13 14.05
C THR A 131 32.23 -45.91 14.19
N VAL A 132 31.28 -45.77 13.26
CA VAL A 132 30.40 -44.60 13.14
C VAL A 132 28.96 -45.01 13.39
N GLU A 133 28.26 -44.34 14.32
CA GLU A 133 26.87 -44.65 14.66
C GLU A 133 25.94 -44.45 13.45
N ASP A 134 24.87 -45.25 13.37
CA ASP A 134 23.94 -45.21 12.24
C ASP A 134 23.07 -43.93 12.22
N ASP A 135 22.84 -43.32 13.37
CA ASP A 135 21.97 -42.14 13.52
C ASP A 135 22.71 -40.79 13.44
N GLU A 136 24.05 -40.81 13.33
CA GLU A 136 24.91 -39.61 13.38
C GLU A 136 24.56 -38.59 12.29
N ILE A 137 24.24 -39.05 11.08
CA ILE A 137 23.85 -38.19 9.96
C ILE A 137 22.53 -37.46 10.24
N GLU A 138 21.54 -38.13 10.84
CA GLU A 138 20.25 -37.51 11.13
C GLU A 138 20.35 -36.51 12.29
N GLN A 139 21.19 -36.78 13.28
CA GLN A 139 21.49 -35.84 14.38
C GLN A 139 22.16 -34.56 13.86
N ILE A 140 23.15 -34.69 12.97
CA ILE A 140 23.83 -33.53 12.35
C ILE A 140 22.85 -32.70 11.54
N LEU A 141 22.05 -33.33 10.65
CA LEU A 141 21.05 -32.63 9.85
C LEU A 141 19.98 -31.94 10.70
N ALA A 142 19.52 -32.56 11.78
CA ALA A 142 18.56 -31.96 12.71
C ALA A 142 19.14 -30.73 13.44
N SER A 143 20.43 -30.74 13.75
CA SER A 143 21.12 -29.61 14.39
C SER A 143 21.42 -28.46 13.42
N GLU A 144 21.80 -28.76 12.16
CA GLU A 144 22.16 -27.76 11.15
C GLU A 144 20.93 -27.05 10.56
N PHE A 145 19.79 -27.75 10.48
CA PHE A 145 18.57 -27.26 9.83
C PHE A 145 17.39 -27.07 10.78
N GLN A 146 17.61 -26.66 12.03
CA GLN A 146 16.51 -26.28 12.94
C GLN A 146 15.71 -25.08 12.41
#